data_AF-A0A9W8JNG0-F1
#
_entry.id   AF-A0A9W8JNG0-F1
#
_cell.length_a   1.000
_cell.length_b   1.000
_cell.length_c   1.000
_cell.angle_alpha   90.00
_cell.angle_beta   90.00
_cell.angle_gamma   90.00
#
_symmetry.space_group_name_H-M   'P 1'
#
loop_
_entity.id
_entity.type
_entity.pdbx_description
1 polymer ?
#
loop_
_entity_poly.entity_id
_entity_poly.type
_entity_poly.pdbx_seq_one_letter_code
_entity_poly.pdbx_strand_id
1 'polypeptide(L)'
;MRLVHPVFHVSMLEPFKPSTILNQAIEPPAPVNIKGELEYEVAEIVDSKIDRRRKCKLLYYVRWYGYENTDEEFSWQPADELPNAQELVKEFHKAYPNKPGPLPV
;
A
#
# COMPACT_ATOMS: atom_id res chain seq x y z
N MET A 1 11.46 -22.63 32.04
CA MET A 1 11.28 -22.07 30.69
C MET A 1 10.92 -20.60 30.85
N ARG A 2 11.76 -19.67 30.41
CA ARG A 2 11.46 -18.22 30.49
C ARG A 2 10.55 -17.87 29.33
N LEU A 3 9.31 -17.51 29.65
CA LEU A 3 8.33 -17.00 28.69
C LEU A 3 8.79 -15.62 28.24
N VAL A 4 9.25 -15.50 27.00
CA VAL A 4 9.51 -14.20 26.37
C VAL A 4 8.17 -13.48 26.27
N HIS A 5 8.06 -12.32 26.90
CA HIS A 5 6.85 -11.51 26.83
C HIS A 5 6.90 -10.69 25.53
N PRO A 6 5.83 -10.67 24.71
CA PRO A 6 5.76 -9.89 23.48
C PRO A 6 5.54 -8.38 23.75
N VAL A 7 6.09 -7.87 24.87
CA VAL A 7 6.01 -6.49 25.31
C VAL A 7 7.44 -6.02 25.57
N PHE A 8 7.92 -5.11 24.73
CA PHE A 8 9.21 -4.46 24.89
C PHE A 8 9.04 -2.94 24.92
N HIS A 9 9.96 -2.26 25.59
CA HIS A 9 9.93 -0.81 25.69
C HIS A 9 10.33 -0.16 24.36
N VAL A 10 9.70 0.95 23.97
CA VAL A 10 9.98 1.65 22.70
C VAL A 10 11.45 2.03 22.55
N SER A 11 12.18 2.24 23.66
CA SER A 11 13.62 2.48 23.66
C SER A 11 14.48 1.33 23.11
N MET A 12 13.90 0.15 22.91
CA MET A 12 14.57 -1.00 22.27
C MET A 12 14.42 -0.99 20.75
N LEU A 13 13.60 -0.09 20.19
CA LEU A 13 13.48 0.08 18.75
C LEU A 13 14.58 1.01 18.24
N GLU A 14 15.27 0.60 17.19
CA GLU A 14 16.14 1.46 16.40
C GLU A 14 15.42 1.83 15.09
N PRO A 15 15.58 3.07 14.57
CA PRO A 15 15.07 3.41 13.25
C PRO A 15 15.63 2.44 12.20
N PHE A 16 14.75 2.00 11.29
CA PHE A 16 15.16 1.18 10.17
C PHE A 16 16.22 1.93 9.33
N LYS A 17 17.29 1.22 8.96
CA LYS A 17 18.33 1.73 8.07
C LYS A 17 18.35 0.86 6.82
N PRO A 18 18.13 1.41 5.62
CA PRO A 18 18.25 0.65 4.39
C PRO A 18 19.68 0.09 4.27
N SER A 19 19.80 -1.09 3.64
CA SER A 19 21.10 -1.74 3.46
C SER A 19 22.05 -0.84 2.67
N THR A 20 23.24 -0.62 3.21
CA THR A 20 24.32 0.15 2.56
C THR A 20 25.19 -0.72 1.66
N ILE A 21 24.90 -2.02 1.58
CA ILE A 21 25.63 -2.97 0.74
C ILE A 21 25.24 -2.72 -0.71
N LEU A 22 26.23 -2.39 -1.54
CA LEU A 22 26.07 -2.15 -2.97
C LEU A 22 25.34 -3.34 -3.63
N ASN A 23 24.26 -3.06 -4.38
CA ASN A 23 23.37 -4.03 -5.02
C ASN A 23 22.42 -4.84 -4.10
N GLN A 24 22.30 -4.51 -2.80
CA GLN A 24 21.23 -5.04 -1.94
C GLN A 24 20.06 -4.08 -1.75
N ALA A 25 20.27 -2.77 -1.92
CA ALA A 25 19.17 -1.83 -2.01
C ALA A 25 18.49 -2.04 -3.37
N ILE A 26 17.29 -2.61 -3.35
CA ILE A 26 16.40 -2.60 -4.51
C ILE A 26 15.85 -1.17 -4.57
N GLU A 27 16.32 -0.39 -5.54
CA GLU A 27 15.72 0.91 -5.80
C GLU A 27 14.29 0.70 -6.32
N PRO A 28 13.33 1.53 -5.89
CA PRO A 28 11.99 1.44 -6.41
C PRO A 28 11.96 1.65 -7.93
N PRO A 29 11.05 0.98 -8.63
CA PRO A 29 10.92 1.12 -10.07
C PRO A 29 10.55 2.56 -10.43
N ALA A 30 11.11 3.04 -11.54
CA ALA A 30 10.71 4.32 -12.09
C ALA A 30 9.22 4.27 -12.48
N PRO A 31 8.48 5.39 -12.35
CA PRO A 31 7.10 5.45 -12.78
C PRO A 31 6.97 5.20 -14.29
N VAL A 32 5.88 4.56 -14.68
CA VAL A 32 5.54 4.25 -16.07
C VAL A 32 4.76 5.42 -16.65
N ASN A 33 5.11 5.85 -17.86
CA ASN A 33 4.33 6.87 -18.57
C ASN A 33 3.12 6.21 -19.25
N ILE A 34 1.92 6.52 -18.78
CA ILE A 34 0.66 6.09 -19.38
C ILE A 34 -0.06 7.35 -19.87
N LYS A 35 -0.19 7.48 -21.19
CA LYS A 35 -0.89 8.61 -21.85
C LYS A 35 -0.38 10.00 -21.44
N GLY A 36 0.90 10.13 -21.09
CA GLY A 36 1.49 11.41 -20.66
C GLY A 36 1.49 11.64 -19.16
N GLU A 37 0.87 10.76 -18.37
CA GLU A 37 0.89 10.78 -16.91
C GLU A 37 1.86 9.73 -16.37
N LEU A 38 2.57 10.07 -15.30
CA LEU A 38 3.47 9.16 -14.60
C LEU A 38 2.67 8.37 -13.57
N GLU A 39 2.61 7.06 -13.75
CA GLU A 39 1.90 6.14 -12.86
C GLU A 39 2.86 5.16 -12.20
N TYR A 40 2.52 4.73 -10.98
CA TYR A 40 3.29 3.75 -10.22
C TYR A 40 2.52 2.43 -10.20
N GLU A 41 3.24 1.31 -10.24
CA GLU A 41 2.63 -0.02 -10.27
C GLU A 41 2.15 -0.42 -8.87
N VAL A 42 0.86 -0.75 -8.78
CA VAL A 42 0.23 -1.26 -7.55
C VAL A 42 0.46 -2.77 -7.50
N ALA A 43 1.10 -3.25 -6.42
CA ALA A 43 1.29 -4.67 -6.18
C ALA A 43 0.01 -5.33 -5.64
N GLU A 44 -0.66 -4.68 -4.67
CA GLU A 44 -1.80 -5.27 -3.97
C GLU A 44 -2.71 -4.19 -3.35
N ILE A 45 -4.00 -4.49 -3.20
CA ILE A 45 -4.92 -3.74 -2.34
C ILE A 45 -5.10 -4.50 -1.03
N VAL A 46 -4.71 -3.87 0.07
CA VAL A 46 -4.62 -4.51 1.39
C VAL A 46 -5.81 -4.16 2.28
N ASP A 47 -6.37 -2.97 2.11
CA ASP A 47 -7.53 -2.53 2.89
C ASP A 47 -8.36 -1.48 2.14
N SER A 48 -9.57 -1.21 2.63
CA SER A 48 -10.40 -0.10 2.18
C SER A 48 -11.15 0.56 3.33
N LYS A 49 -11.40 1.88 3.19
CA LYS A 49 -12.17 2.66 4.18
C LYS A 49 -12.96 3.78 3.53
N ILE A 50 -13.93 4.29 4.29
CA ILE A 50 -14.69 5.50 3.96
C ILE A 50 -14.19 6.67 4.80
N ASP A 51 -13.60 7.67 4.17
CA ASP A 51 -13.29 8.96 4.78
C ASP A 51 -14.29 10.03 4.31
N ARG A 52 -15.26 10.36 5.19
CA ARG A 52 -16.33 11.31 4.88
C ARG A 52 -15.84 12.76 4.74
N ARG A 53 -14.61 13.07 5.13
CA ARG A 53 -14.02 14.42 5.05
C ARG A 53 -13.46 14.73 3.66
N ARG A 54 -13.26 13.71 2.82
CA ARG A 54 -12.71 13.85 1.46
C ARG A 54 -13.81 13.92 0.40
N LYS A 55 -13.46 14.49 -0.75
CA LYS A 55 -14.32 14.53 -1.95
C LYS A 55 -14.57 13.11 -2.46
N CYS A 56 -13.50 12.36 -2.76
CA CYS A 56 -13.56 10.92 -2.94
C CYS A 56 -13.51 10.25 -1.57
N LYS A 57 -14.64 9.68 -1.16
CA LYS A 57 -14.79 9.11 0.18
C LYS A 57 -14.20 7.72 0.30
N LEU A 58 -14.16 6.96 -0.79
CA LEU A 58 -13.62 5.60 -0.81
C LEU A 58 -12.11 5.68 -1.01
N LEU A 59 -11.38 5.13 -0.05
CA LEU A 59 -9.92 5.01 -0.10
C LEU A 59 -9.53 3.54 -0.07
N TYR A 60 -8.49 3.21 -0.82
CA TYR A 60 -7.80 1.92 -0.77
C TYR A 60 -6.42 2.08 -0.17
N TYR A 61 -6.04 1.14 0.68
CA TYR A 61 -4.67 1.02 1.16
C TYR A 61 -3.92 0.12 0.18
N VAL A 62 -3.06 0.73 -0.60
CA VAL A 62 -2.31 0.05 -1.67
C VAL A 62 -0.92 -0.28 -1.17
N ARG A 63 -0.41 -1.41 -1.65
CA ARG A 63 0.99 -1.77 -1.60
C ARG A 63 1.62 -1.45 -2.94
N TRP A 64 2.73 -0.73 -2.96
CA TRP A 64 3.43 -0.36 -4.19
C TRP A 64 4.46 -1.41 -4.57
N TYR A 65 4.47 -1.78 -5.86
CA TYR A 65 5.43 -2.73 -6.38
C TYR A 65 6.85 -2.13 -6.39
N GLY A 66 7.81 -2.86 -5.85
CA GLY A 66 9.22 -2.44 -5.80
C GLY A 66 9.56 -1.42 -4.72
N TYR A 67 8.59 -1.04 -3.88
CA TYR A 67 8.80 -0.20 -2.70
C TYR A 67 8.86 -1.03 -1.40
N GLU A 68 9.11 -2.34 -1.50
CA GLU A 68 9.10 -3.22 -0.33
C GLU A 68 10.19 -2.85 0.68
N ASN A 69 9.84 -2.82 1.97
CA ASN A 69 10.73 -2.40 3.06
C ASN A 69 11.17 -0.92 2.99
N THR A 70 10.40 -0.07 2.31
CA THR A 70 10.55 1.38 2.35
C THR A 70 9.41 2.02 3.14
N ASP A 71 9.60 3.26 3.60
CA ASP A 71 8.53 4.04 4.26
C ASP A 71 7.36 4.37 3.31
N GLU A 72 7.57 4.16 2.00
CA GLU A 72 6.62 4.41 0.92
C GLU A 72 5.94 3.13 0.43
N GLU A 73 6.20 1.96 1.05
CA GLU A 73 5.64 0.66 0.63
C GLU A 73 4.10 0.69 0.55
N PHE A 74 3.47 1.45 1.44
CA PHE A 74 2.02 1.54 1.51
C PHE A 74 1.50 2.96 1.59
N SER A 75 0.40 3.24 0.89
CA SER A 75 -0.30 4.52 1.05
C SER A 75 -1.80 4.41 0.83
N TRP A 76 -2.55 5.41 1.31
CA TRP A 76 -4.00 5.49 1.09
C TRP A 76 -4.29 6.26 -0.20
N GLN A 77 -4.77 5.57 -1.22
CA GLN A 77 -5.14 6.13 -2.52
C GLN A 77 -6.66 6.28 -2.64
N PRO A 78 -7.15 7.43 -3.14
CA PRO A 78 -8.53 7.59 -3.58
C PRO A 78 -8.91 6.59 -4.67
N ALA A 79 -10.16 6.12 -4.64
CA ALA A 79 -10.64 5.16 -5.64
C ALA A 79 -10.63 5.70 -7.09
N ASP A 80 -10.73 7.02 -7.26
CA ASP A 80 -10.65 7.72 -8.55
C ASP A 80 -9.21 7.86 -9.06
N GLU A 81 -8.20 7.66 -8.21
CA GLU A 81 -6.77 7.63 -8.57
C GLU A 81 -6.27 6.21 -8.92
N LEU A 82 -7.17 5.21 -8.96
CA LEU A 82 -6.84 3.83 -9.29
C LEU A 82 -7.53 3.33 -10.59
N PRO A 83 -7.54 4.11 -11.69
CA PRO A 83 -8.26 3.72 -12.91
C PRO A 83 -7.69 2.43 -13.55
N ASN A 84 -6.40 2.16 -13.35
CA ASN A 84 -5.69 1.01 -13.93
C ASN A 84 -5.55 -0.20 -12.99
N ALA A 85 -6.02 -0.10 -11.74
CA ALA A 85 -5.96 -1.18 -10.75
C ALA A 85 -7.30 -1.91 -10.56
N GLN A 86 -8.21 -1.84 -11.53
CA GLN A 86 -9.57 -2.40 -11.40
C GLN A 86 -9.60 -3.90 -11.15
N GLU A 87 -8.63 -4.65 -11.70
CA GLU A 87 -8.53 -6.09 -11.46
C GLU A 87 -8.20 -6.39 -9.99
N LEU A 88 -7.22 -5.69 -9.42
CA LEU A 88 -6.87 -5.77 -8.00
C LEU A 88 -8.04 -5.37 -7.10
N VAL A 89 -8.80 -4.33 -7.47
CA VAL A 89 -10.02 -3.93 -6.74
C VAL A 89 -11.05 -5.06 -6.75
N LYS A 90 -11.28 -5.71 -7.90
CA LYS A 90 -12.23 -6.83 -8.02
C LYS A 90 -11.79 -8.02 -7.20
N GLU A 91 -10.51 -8.37 -7.24
CA GLU A 91 -9.96 -9.47 -6.46
C GLU A 91 -10.06 -9.22 -4.96
N PHE A 92 -9.72 -8.00 -4.52
CA PHE A 92 -9.87 -7.58 -3.13
C PHE A 92 -11.33 -7.72 -2.64
N HIS A 93 -12.31 -7.24 -3.40
CA HIS A 93 -13.73 -7.35 -3.00
C HIS A 93 -14.29 -8.76 -3.13
N LYS A 94 -13.71 -9.60 -3.98
CA LYS A 94 -14.03 -11.03 -4.01
C LYS A 94 -13.55 -11.73 -2.72
N ALA A 95 -12.36 -11.38 -2.24
CA ALA A 95 -11.79 -11.92 -1.00
C ALA A 95 -12.45 -11.31 0.25
N TYR A 96 -12.84 -10.04 0.20
CA TYR A 96 -13.39 -9.29 1.32
C TYR A 96 -14.74 -8.60 0.99
N PRO A 97 -15.84 -9.35 0.79
CA PRO A 97 -17.12 -8.79 0.31
C PRO A 97 -17.75 -7.73 1.23
N ASN A 98 -17.37 -7.70 2.51
CA ASN A 98 -17.91 -6.76 3.50
C ASN A 98 -17.10 -5.45 3.61
N LYS A 99 -15.95 -5.35 2.91
CA LYS A 99 -15.14 -4.14 2.93
C LYS A 99 -15.80 -3.04 2.10
N PRO A 100 -15.63 -1.74 2.45
CA PRO A 100 -16.17 -0.66 1.65
C PRO A 100 -15.67 -0.73 0.20
N GLY A 101 -16.59 -0.83 -0.75
CA GLY A 101 -16.28 -0.95 -2.17
C GLY A 101 -16.89 0.15 -3.02
N PRO A 102 -16.60 0.16 -4.33
CA PRO A 102 -17.25 1.06 -5.26
C PRO A 102 -18.75 0.77 -5.23
N LEU A 103 -19.57 1.81 -5.38
CA LEU A 103 -21.01 1.59 -5.54
C LEU A 103 -21.22 0.76 -6.82
N PRO A 104 -22.06 -0.29 -6.79
CA PRO A 104 -22.44 -0.98 -8.01
C PRO A 104 -23.08 0.03 -8.97
N VAL A 105 -22.55 0.07 -10.21
CA VAL A 105 -23.02 0.94 -11.29
C VAL A 105 -24.27 0.35 -11.92
#